data_AF-Q4C093-F1
#
_entry.id   AF-Q4C093-F1
#
_cell.length_a   1.000
_cell.length_b   1.000
_cell.length_c   1.000
_cell.angle_alpha   90.00
_cell.angle_beta   90.00
_cell.angle_gamma   90.00
#
_symmetry.space_group_name_H-M   'P 1'
#
loop_
_entity.id
_entity.type
_entity.pdbx_description
1 polymer ?
#
loop_
_entity_poly.entity_id
_entity_poly.type
_entity_poly.pdbx_seq_one_letter_code
_entity_poly.pdbx_strand_id
1 'polypeptide(L)'
;MMIYYRLSLLILICLSYLTCPSLSLANSNLFSFDEISKKEKKIAQGNTNNSPTIPSTPSRDSDYDQAMQAGYRATEEKDYQTAQTEFRKALQARPNDIYAQQALQNIEFYIARQSNPLANFTSSSIIL
;
A
#
# COMPACT_ATOMS: atom_id res chain seq x y z
N MET A 1 1.25 -28.40 -19.91
CA MET A 1 2.56 -27.91 -20.41
C MET A 1 2.66 -26.36 -20.44
N MET A 2 1.92 -25.59 -19.63
CA MET A 2 1.97 -24.11 -19.71
C MET A 2 2.30 -23.41 -18.37
N ILE A 3 2.19 -24.13 -17.25
CA ILE A 3 2.53 -23.66 -15.91
C ILE A 3 4.04 -23.72 -15.64
N TYR A 4 4.75 -24.67 -16.27
CA TYR A 4 6.20 -24.81 -16.12
C TYR A 4 6.98 -23.63 -16.71
N TYR A 5 6.49 -22.99 -17.78
CA TYR A 5 7.17 -21.83 -18.37
C TYR A 5 7.10 -20.60 -17.46
N ARG A 6 5.98 -20.37 -16.77
CA ARG A 6 5.84 -19.23 -15.85
C ARG A 6 6.70 -19.41 -14.60
N LEU A 7 6.78 -20.63 -14.07
CA LEU A 7 7.64 -20.98 -12.94
C LEU A 7 9.13 -20.94 -13.32
N SER A 8 9.48 -21.47 -14.49
CA SER A 8 10.86 -21.45 -15.01
C SER A 8 11.35 -20.03 -15.36
N LEU A 9 10.48 -19.17 -15.88
CA LEU A 9 10.80 -17.78 -16.21
C LEU A 9 11.11 -16.97 -14.93
N LEU A 10 10.34 -17.18 -13.87
CA LEU A 10 10.49 -16.48 -12.59
C LEU A 10 11.82 -16.84 -11.91
N ILE A 11 12.21 -18.12 -11.95
CA ILE A 11 13.49 -18.60 -11.43
C ILE A 11 14.66 -17.94 -12.19
N LEU A 12 14.59 -17.88 -13.51
CA LEU A 12 15.66 -17.33 -14.35
C LEU A 12 15.84 -15.81 -14.14
N ILE A 13 14.75 -15.09 -13.90
CA ILE A 13 14.75 -13.67 -13.51
C ILE A 13 15.41 -13.51 -12.13
N CYS A 14 15.10 -14.34 -11.14
CA CYS A 14 15.72 -14.28 -9.81
C CYS A 14 17.24 -14.48 -9.85
N LEU A 15 17.76 -15.40 -10.68
CA LEU A 15 19.21 -15.63 -10.78
C LEU A 15 19.97 -14.42 -11.36
N SER A 16 19.31 -13.57 -12.16
CA SER A 16 19.93 -12.36 -12.73
C SER A 16 20.14 -11.23 -11.71
N TYR A 17 19.39 -11.23 -10.60
CA TYR A 17 19.49 -10.23 -9.54
C TYR A 17 20.54 -10.55 -8.45
N LEU A 18 21.17 -11.73 -8.49
CA LEU A 18 22.18 -12.14 -7.50
C LEU A 18 23.61 -11.67 -7.84
N THR A 19 23.83 -11.10 -9.03
CA THR A 19 25.12 -10.51 -9.43
C THR A 19 25.02 -8.99 -9.39
N CYS A 20 25.30 -8.41 -8.22
CA CYS A 20 25.64 -7.00 -8.11
C CYS A 20 27.17 -6.90 -8.14
N PRO A 21 27.83 -6.45 -9.23
CA PRO A 21 29.22 -6.04 -9.12
C PRO A 21 29.25 -4.77 -8.27
N SER A 22 29.90 -4.86 -7.12
CA SER A 22 30.18 -3.73 -6.23
C SER A 22 31.09 -2.73 -6.93
N LEU A 23 30.50 -1.71 -7.57
CA LEU A 23 31.27 -0.60 -8.09
C LEU A 23 31.53 0.39 -6.95
N SER A 24 32.69 0.22 -6.34
CA SER A 24 33.33 1.21 -5.48
C SER A 24 33.59 2.49 -6.29
N LEU A 25 33.06 3.62 -5.82
CA LEU A 25 33.59 4.93 -6.15
C LEU A 25 33.56 5.81 -4.91
N ALA A 26 34.73 5.97 -4.30
CA ALA A 26 34.99 6.94 -3.26
C ALA A 26 35.04 8.35 -3.87
N ASN A 27 34.43 9.35 -3.21
CA ASN A 27 35.05 10.66 -3.10
C ASN A 27 34.51 11.47 -1.90
N SER A 28 35.47 12.13 -1.27
CA SER A 28 35.52 12.89 -0.02
C SER A 28 34.44 13.97 0.22
N ASN A 29 34.09 14.12 1.50
CA ASN A 29 34.13 15.35 2.34
C ASN A 29 33.07 15.20 3.46
N LEU A 30 33.50 14.78 4.65
CA LEU A 30 33.77 15.68 5.80
C LEU A 30 32.51 16.43 6.27
N PHE A 31 31.76 15.86 7.21
CA PHE A 31 31.06 16.66 8.21
C PHE A 31 30.86 15.83 9.48
N SER A 32 31.61 16.19 10.53
CA SER A 32 31.48 15.65 11.89
C SER A 32 30.08 15.87 12.43
N PHE A 33 29.49 14.83 13.02
CA PHE A 33 28.41 14.97 13.99
C PHE A 33 29.04 15.02 15.38
N ASP A 34 29.35 16.21 15.87
CA ASP A 34 29.52 16.43 17.30
C ASP A 34 28.60 17.57 17.74
N GLU A 35 27.90 17.29 18.84
CA GLU A 35 27.07 18.17 19.65
C GLU A 35 25.82 18.78 19.02
N ILE A 36 24.65 18.16 19.26
CA ILE A 36 23.54 18.85 19.97
C ILE A 36 22.83 17.82 20.87
N SER A 37 23.48 17.45 21.97
CA SER A 37 22.75 16.95 23.14
C SER A 37 22.05 18.14 23.80
N LYS A 38 20.79 17.94 24.17
CA LYS A 38 20.01 18.73 25.15
C LYS A 38 19.22 19.94 24.62
N LYS A 39 17.98 19.68 24.19
CA LYS A 39 16.76 20.24 24.81
C LYS A 39 15.50 19.53 24.27
N GLU A 40 14.85 18.76 25.13
CA GLU A 40 13.52 18.20 24.89
C GLU A 40 12.49 19.33 24.70
N LYS A 41 11.62 19.22 23.68
CA LYS A 41 10.15 19.38 23.73
C LYS A 41 9.55 19.70 22.35
N LYS A 42 8.59 18.85 21.92
CA LYS A 42 7.57 19.06 20.86
C LYS A 42 8.08 19.44 19.46
N ILE A 43 8.38 18.45 18.61
CA ILE A 43 7.83 18.29 17.24
C ILE A 43 8.30 16.91 16.74
N ALA A 44 7.43 15.91 16.68
CA ALA A 44 7.76 14.63 16.05
C ALA A 44 7.55 14.77 14.53
N GLN A 45 8.67 14.60 13.82
CA GLN A 45 8.80 14.26 12.39
C GLN A 45 8.48 15.36 11.37
N GLY A 46 9.52 16.12 11.04
CA GLY A 46 9.76 16.61 9.68
C GLY A 46 11.24 16.41 9.32
N ASN A 47 11.51 15.80 8.15
CA ASN A 47 12.71 15.94 7.28
C ASN A 47 12.65 14.79 6.23
N THR A 48 11.98 14.97 5.08
CA THR A 48 12.42 15.56 3.78
C THR A 48 13.57 14.84 3.09
N ASN A 49 13.35 14.31 1.89
CA ASN A 49 14.39 14.18 0.87
C ASN A 49 13.77 14.40 -0.53
N ASN A 50 14.09 15.57 -1.09
CA ASN A 50 14.22 15.93 -2.51
C ASN A 50 13.31 15.28 -3.57
N SER A 51 12.21 15.97 -3.91
CA SER A 51 11.64 15.96 -5.26
C SER A 51 11.31 17.41 -5.66
N PRO A 52 11.50 17.84 -6.92
CA PRO A 52 11.44 19.25 -7.31
C PRO A 52 10.10 19.89 -6.93
N THR A 53 10.18 20.99 -6.19
CA THR A 53 9.09 21.87 -5.81
C THR A 53 8.32 22.35 -7.04
N ILE A 54 7.12 21.82 -7.26
CA ILE A 54 6.07 22.43 -8.10
C ILE A 54 4.92 22.84 -7.15
N PRO A 55 4.36 24.06 -7.27
CA PRO A 55 3.51 24.65 -6.24
C PRO A 55 2.29 23.78 -5.91
N SER A 56 2.16 23.41 -4.63
CA SER A 56 1.04 22.62 -4.12
C SER A 56 -0.24 23.46 -4.12
N THR A 57 -1.02 23.30 -5.18
CA THR A 57 -2.48 23.47 -5.10
C THR A 57 -2.99 22.61 -3.93
N PRO A 58 -3.96 23.06 -3.10
CA PRO A 58 -4.49 22.25 -2.00
C PRO A 58 -4.92 20.90 -2.55
N SER A 59 -4.17 19.87 -2.18
CA SER A 59 -3.78 18.81 -3.11
C SER A 59 -4.77 17.67 -3.05
N ARG A 60 -5.42 17.37 -4.18
CA ARG A 60 -6.18 16.11 -4.37
C ARG A 60 -5.32 14.88 -4.03
N ASP A 61 -4.00 15.04 -4.07
CA ASP A 61 -3.03 14.05 -3.60
C ASP A 61 -3.14 13.76 -2.10
N SER A 62 -3.38 14.78 -1.27
CA SER A 62 -3.58 14.59 0.16
C SER A 62 -4.89 13.87 0.50
N ASP A 63 -5.98 14.18 -0.22
CA ASP A 63 -7.26 13.48 -0.07
C ASP A 63 -7.15 12.01 -0.48
N TYR A 64 -6.42 11.74 -1.57
CA TYR A 64 -6.13 10.38 -2.03
C TYR A 64 -5.34 9.58 -0.98
N ASP A 65 -4.23 10.12 -0.49
CA ASP A 65 -3.36 9.42 0.46
C ASP A 65 -4.09 9.12 1.78
N GLN A 66 -4.87 10.08 2.28
CA GLN A 66 -5.70 9.90 3.48
C GLN A 66 -6.76 8.81 3.28
N ALA A 67 -7.47 8.83 2.15
CA ALA A 67 -8.48 7.84 1.84
C ALA A 67 -7.87 6.43 1.68
N MET A 68 -6.71 6.32 1.01
CA MET A 68 -6.00 5.04 0.89
C MET A 68 -5.58 4.50 2.26
N GLN A 69 -4.98 5.34 3.11
CA GLN A 69 -4.56 4.94 4.46
C GLN A 69 -5.75 4.51 5.33
N ALA A 70 -6.85 5.28 5.29
CA ALA A 70 -8.06 4.97 6.03
C ALA A 70 -8.70 3.66 5.56
N GLY A 71 -8.74 3.42 4.24
CA GLY A 71 -9.24 2.18 3.65
C GLY A 71 -8.43 0.96 4.07
N TYR A 72 -7.09 1.04 4.07
CA TYR A 72 -6.25 -0.06 4.53
C TYR A 72 -6.42 -0.34 6.03
N ARG A 73 -6.49 0.70 6.88
CA ARG A 73 -6.78 0.51 8.31
C ARG A 73 -8.12 -0.18 8.55
N ALA A 74 -9.18 0.26 7.88
CA ALA A 74 -10.50 -0.37 7.99
C ALA A 74 -10.46 -1.84 7.50
N THR A 75 -9.64 -2.13 6.49
CA THR A 75 -9.40 -3.50 6.01
C THR A 75 -8.76 -4.38 7.09
N GLU A 76 -7.74 -3.88 7.79
CA GLU A 76 -7.07 -4.58 8.90
C GLU A 76 -8.05 -4.85 10.06
N GLU A 77 -8.94 -3.90 10.33
CA GLU A 77 -10.02 -4.00 11.31
C GLU A 77 -11.19 -4.90 10.85
N LYS A 78 -11.13 -5.42 9.60
CA LYS A 78 -12.18 -6.20 8.92
C LYS A 78 -13.51 -5.46 8.74
N ASP A 79 -13.49 -4.14 8.86
CA ASP A 79 -14.61 -3.28 8.51
C ASP A 79 -14.59 -3.01 6.99
N TYR A 80 -15.05 -4.01 6.24
CA TYR A 80 -15.03 -3.97 4.79
C TYR A 80 -16.00 -2.93 4.20
N GLN A 81 -17.06 -2.55 4.93
CA GLN A 81 -17.98 -1.50 4.50
C GLN A 81 -17.31 -0.12 4.54
N THR A 82 -16.62 0.19 5.64
CA THR A 82 -15.83 1.42 5.75
C THR A 82 -14.67 1.41 4.76
N ALA A 83 -13.94 0.30 4.61
CA ALA A 83 -12.86 0.18 3.64
C ALA A 83 -13.32 0.45 2.20
N GLN A 84 -14.48 -0.09 1.79
CA GLN A 84 -15.04 0.16 0.46
C GLN A 84 -15.30 1.66 0.22
N THR A 85 -15.84 2.34 1.23
CA THR A 85 -16.16 3.77 1.15
C THR A 85 -14.89 4.60 0.97
N GLU A 86 -13.85 4.32 1.74
CA GLU A 86 -12.58 5.05 1.65
C GLU A 86 -11.86 4.80 0.32
N PHE A 87 -11.79 3.55 -0.18
CA PHE A 87 -11.20 3.30 -1.50
C PHE A 87 -11.99 3.95 -2.65
N ARG A 88 -13.31 4.11 -2.54
CA ARG A 88 -14.10 4.90 -3.49
C ARG A 88 -13.75 6.39 -3.43
N LYS A 89 -13.51 6.96 -2.25
CA LYS A 89 -13.04 8.36 -2.12
C LYS A 89 -11.66 8.52 -2.77
N ALA A 90 -10.75 7.56 -2.58
CA ALA A 90 -9.46 7.57 -3.26
C ALA A 90 -9.63 7.60 -4.79
N LEU A 91 -10.57 6.82 -5.35
CA LEU A 91 -10.89 6.86 -6.79
C LEU A 91 -11.60 8.15 -7.23
N GLN A 92 -12.38 8.81 -6.37
CA GLN A 92 -12.92 10.14 -6.70
C GLN A 92 -11.81 11.19 -6.79
N ALA A 93 -10.77 11.08 -5.96
CA ALA A 93 -9.59 11.92 -6.03
C ALA A 93 -8.72 11.57 -7.26
N ARG A 94 -8.55 10.27 -7.57
CA ARG A 94 -7.77 9.74 -8.70
C ARG A 94 -8.50 8.61 -9.43
N PRO A 95 -9.34 8.93 -10.45
CA PRO A 95 -10.21 7.93 -11.09
C PRO A 95 -9.50 6.77 -11.80
N ASN A 96 -8.26 6.99 -12.25
CA ASN A 96 -7.48 6.02 -13.01
C ASN A 96 -6.35 5.37 -12.19
N ASP A 97 -6.37 5.52 -10.86
CA ASP A 97 -5.35 4.93 -10.01
C ASP A 97 -5.54 3.41 -9.88
N ILE A 98 -4.56 2.65 -10.36
CA ILE A 98 -4.61 1.19 -10.39
C ILE A 98 -4.59 0.59 -8.97
N TYR A 99 -3.93 1.25 -8.02
CA TYR A 99 -3.83 0.74 -6.66
C TYR A 99 -5.16 0.88 -5.92
N ALA A 100 -5.85 2.01 -6.06
CA ALA A 100 -7.18 2.22 -5.48
C ALA A 100 -8.24 1.31 -6.13
N GLN A 101 -8.14 1.08 -7.44
CA GLN A 101 -9.02 0.12 -8.14
C GLN A 101 -8.82 -1.31 -7.61
N GLN A 102 -7.56 -1.75 -7.47
CA GLN A 102 -7.25 -3.08 -6.95
C GLN A 102 -7.69 -3.22 -5.48
N ALA A 103 -7.49 -2.19 -4.67
CA ALA A 103 -7.92 -2.19 -3.27
C ALA A 103 -9.44 -2.33 -3.15
N LEU A 104 -10.20 -1.59 -3.96
CA LEU A 104 -11.66 -1.70 -4.01
C LEU A 104 -12.13 -3.10 -4.41
N GLN A 105 -11.53 -3.69 -5.45
CA GLN A 105 -11.85 -5.05 -5.89
C GLN A 105 -11.58 -6.10 -4.80
N ASN A 106 -10.45 -5.97 -4.10
CA ASN A 106 -10.12 -6.87 -2.99
C ASN A 106 -11.19 -6.82 -1.90
N ILE A 107 -11.68 -5.61 -1.55
CA ILE A 107 -12.74 -5.44 -0.56
C ILE A 107 -14.07 -6.01 -1.01
N GLU A 108 -14.46 -5.80 -2.27
CA GLU A 108 -15.69 -6.37 -2.82
C GLU A 108 -15.68 -7.91 -2.75
N PHE A 109 -14.53 -8.54 -2.97
CA PHE A 109 -14.36 -9.98 -2.76
C PHE A 109 -14.61 -10.40 -1.31
N TYR A 110 -14.08 -9.68 -0.32
CA TYR A 110 -14.30 -10.00 1.09
C TYR A 110 -15.76 -9.84 1.51
N ILE A 111 -16.44 -8.78 1.05
CA ILE A 111 -17.87 -8.54 1.31
C ILE A 111 -18.70 -9.68 0.71
N ALA A 112 -18.44 -10.05 -0.56
CA ALA A 112 -19.15 -11.12 -1.23
C ALA A 112 -19.03 -12.45 -0.47
N ARG A 113 -17.82 -12.77 0.01
CA ARG A 113 -17.56 -13.98 0.80
C ARG A 113 -18.32 -13.99 2.13
N GLN A 114 -18.43 -12.87 2.81
CA GLN A 114 -19.23 -12.75 4.05
C GLN A 114 -20.73 -12.88 3.79
N SER A 115 -21.21 -12.34 2.67
CA SER A 115 -22.63 -12.31 2.33
C SER A 115 -23.19 -13.63 1.78
N ASN A 116 -22.35 -14.67 1.61
CA ASN A 116 -22.72 -15.89 0.90
C ASN A 116 -23.90 -16.60 1.59
N PRO A 117 -25.13 -16.45 1.07
CA PRO A 117 -26.34 -16.81 1.81
C PRO A 117 -26.53 -18.32 1.88
N LEU A 118 -25.88 -19.09 0.99
CA LEU A 118 -25.88 -20.54 0.97
C LEU A 118 -25.30 -21.16 2.26
N ALA A 119 -24.41 -20.46 2.97
CA ALA A 119 -23.90 -20.90 4.27
C ALA A 119 -24.95 -20.82 5.39
N ASN A 120 -25.92 -19.90 5.28
CA ASN A 120 -26.97 -19.72 6.30
C ASN A 120 -28.18 -20.64 6.08
N PHE A 121 -28.38 -21.14 4.85
CA PHE A 121 -29.47 -22.07 4.52
C PHE A 121 -29.19 -23.52 4.96
N THR A 122 -27.93 -23.96 4.97
CA THR A 122 -27.58 -25.34 5.38
C THR A 122 -27.68 -25.54 6.89
N SER A 123 -27.53 -24.49 7.70
CA SER A 123 -27.72 -24.56 9.16
C SER A 123 -29.18 -24.61 9.59
N SER A 124 -30.09 -24.08 8.76
CA SER A 124 -31.53 -23.97 9.10
C SER A 124 -32.37 -25.14 8.58
N SER A 125 -31.80 -26.02 7.75
CA SER A 125 -32.55 -27.07 7.04
C SER A 125 -32.25 -28.49 7.54
N ILE A 126 -31.43 -28.67 8.60
CA ILE A 126 -31.24 -29.97 9.28
C ILE A 126 -32.16 -30.05 10.49
N ILE A 127 -33.47 -29.95 10.28
CA ILE A 127 -34.50 -30.55 11.14
C ILE A 127 -35.66 -30.93 10.21
N LEU A 128 -35.62 -32.14 9.66
CA LEU A 128 -36.79 -32.99 9.37
C LEU A 128 -36.33 -34.38 8.94
#